data_AF-A0A0Q5JXX7-F1
#
_entry.id   AF-A0A0Q5JXX7-F1
#
_cell.length_a   1.000
_cell.length_b   1.000
_cell.length_c   1.000
_cell.angle_alpha   90.00
_cell.angle_beta   90.00
_cell.angle_gamma   90.00
#
_symmetry.space_group_name_H-M   'P 1'
#
loop_
_entity.id
_entity.type
_entity.pdbx_description
1 polymer ?
#
loop_
_entity_poly.entity_id
_entity_poly.type
_entity_poly.pdbx_seq_one_letter_code
_entity_poly.pdbx_strand_id
1 'polypeptide(L)'
;MTSAPLLLTLLGAWTLGSGLAAPAQATPTSANRTGPLQARQALARPAQPGPALSRPADPWPASEVLTRLLVLPAGRADGERLVRELRLSPAQVRELRRLAASEHQYGQAAWRVVGRDNAAALNTRLAGMRAEKDRKVRAALGGTYPAFRAWLRTWWATQVEDSRQNVPESPHWK
;
A
#
# COMPACT_ATOMS: atom_id res chain seq x y z
N MET A 1 -0.20 22.11 39.91
CA MET A 1 0.70 21.81 38.79
C MET A 1 1.54 20.62 39.21
N THR A 2 1.17 19.41 38.80
CA THR A 2 1.90 18.21 39.22
C THR A 2 1.94 17.26 38.04
N SER A 3 3.11 17.22 37.40
CA SER A 3 3.47 16.28 36.35
C SER A 3 3.62 14.87 36.93
N ALA A 4 3.09 13.87 36.23
CA ALA A 4 3.39 12.46 36.48
C ALA A 4 3.93 11.85 35.17
N PRO A 5 5.16 11.30 35.16
CA PRO A 5 5.60 10.40 34.11
C PRO A 5 5.28 8.96 34.55
N LEU A 6 4.62 8.17 33.70
CA LEU A 6 4.53 6.73 33.89
C LEU A 6 5.08 5.97 32.69
N LEU A 7 5.89 5.01 33.07
CA LEU A 7 6.84 4.21 32.31
C LEU A 7 6.19 3.24 31.33
N LEU A 8 7.01 2.92 30.32
CA LEU A 8 7.22 1.60 29.72
C LEU A 8 6.51 0.45 30.47
N THR A 9 5.87 -0.46 29.72
CA THR A 9 6.39 -1.81 29.41
C THR A 9 5.28 -2.58 28.68
N LEU A 10 5.61 -3.22 27.54
CA LEU A 10 5.15 -4.58 27.19
C LEU A 10 5.76 -4.99 25.85
N LEU A 11 6.90 -5.67 25.95
CA LEU A 11 7.42 -6.56 24.90
C LEU A 11 6.47 -7.75 24.77
N GLY A 12 5.81 -7.88 23.63
CA GLY A 12 5.17 -9.12 23.22
C GLY A 12 6.15 -9.96 22.40
N ALA A 13 6.64 -11.04 23.00
CA ALA A 13 7.43 -12.07 22.33
C ALA A 13 6.56 -12.82 21.31
N TRP A 14 7.02 -12.89 20.05
CA TRP A 14 6.42 -13.75 19.03
C TRP A 14 7.35 -14.94 18.81
N THR A 15 6.87 -16.12 19.17
CA THR A 15 7.51 -17.41 18.95
C THR A 15 7.41 -17.79 17.48
N LEU A 16 8.56 -18.02 16.84
CA LEU A 16 8.67 -18.62 15.51
C LEU A 16 8.22 -20.08 15.55
N GLY A 17 7.14 -20.40 14.85
CA GLY A 17 6.76 -21.78 14.52
C GLY A 17 7.40 -22.19 13.20
N SER A 18 8.49 -22.96 13.28
CA SER A 18 9.11 -23.66 12.16
C SER A 18 8.22 -24.84 11.74
N GLY A 19 7.83 -24.87 10.47
CA GLY A 19 7.11 -25.98 9.85
C GLY A 19 7.70 -26.29 8.48
N LEU A 20 8.67 -27.20 8.45
CA LEU A 20 9.22 -27.87 7.29
C LEU A 20 8.15 -28.74 6.61
N ALA A 21 7.97 -28.58 5.29
CA ALA A 21 7.50 -29.65 4.40
C ALA A 21 7.81 -29.30 2.93
N ALA A 22 8.88 -29.89 2.39
CA ALA A 22 9.02 -30.26 0.98
C ALA A 22 8.48 -31.71 0.85
N PRO A 23 7.86 -32.15 -0.27
CA PRO A 23 8.50 -32.35 -1.59
C PRO A 23 7.52 -31.94 -2.73
N ALA A 24 7.76 -32.02 -4.04
CA ALA A 24 8.49 -32.97 -4.85
C ALA A 24 8.85 -32.35 -6.22
N GLN A 25 9.93 -32.85 -6.79
CA GLN A 25 10.43 -32.51 -8.11
C GLN A 25 9.58 -33.22 -9.17
N ALA A 26 9.05 -32.46 -10.14
CA ALA A 26 8.51 -32.99 -11.38
C ALA A 26 9.47 -32.60 -12.52
N THR A 27 9.98 -33.63 -13.17
CA THR A 27 10.88 -33.60 -14.33
C THR A 27 10.25 -32.90 -15.54
N PRO A 28 10.97 -32.01 -16.24
CA PRO A 28 10.59 -31.60 -17.59
C PRO A 28 11.07 -32.64 -18.61
N THR A 29 10.13 -33.34 -19.24
CA THR A 29 10.38 -34.14 -20.44
C THR A 29 10.72 -33.20 -21.60
N SER A 30 11.98 -33.29 -22.02
CA SER A 30 12.50 -32.70 -23.25
C SER A 30 11.98 -33.50 -24.45
N ALA A 31 11.19 -32.85 -25.32
CA ALA A 31 10.78 -33.39 -26.60
C ALA A 31 11.16 -32.40 -27.71
N ASN A 32 12.27 -32.75 -28.34
CA ASN A 32 12.84 -32.26 -29.58
C ASN A 32 11.79 -32.14 -30.70
N ARG A 33 11.68 -30.99 -31.37
CA ARG A 33 11.26 -30.97 -32.78
C ARG A 33 11.76 -29.71 -33.50
N THR A 34 12.95 -29.85 -34.06
CA THR A 34 13.51 -29.03 -35.13
C THR A 34 12.57 -29.04 -36.34
N GLY A 35 12.09 -27.88 -36.75
CA GLY A 35 11.40 -27.67 -38.03
C GLY A 35 11.96 -26.41 -38.69
N PRO A 36 12.60 -26.51 -39.87
CA PRO A 36 12.82 -25.34 -40.72
C PRO A 36 11.53 -25.06 -41.52
N LEU A 37 11.41 -23.82 -42.03
CA LEU A 37 10.36 -23.29 -42.94
C LEU A 37 9.23 -22.48 -42.27
N GLN A 38 9.53 -21.25 -41.84
CA GLN A 38 8.61 -20.12 -42.02
C GLN A 38 9.39 -18.84 -42.33
N ALA A 39 9.97 -18.79 -43.54
CA ALA A 39 10.14 -17.52 -44.21
C ALA A 39 8.75 -17.04 -44.64
N ARG A 40 8.47 -15.75 -44.43
CA ARG A 40 7.24 -15.01 -44.81
C ARG A 40 6.10 -15.03 -43.78
N GLN A 41 6.35 -14.45 -42.61
CA GLN A 41 5.30 -13.69 -41.93
C GLN A 41 5.61 -12.21 -42.08
N ALA A 42 4.70 -11.56 -42.80
CA ALA A 42 4.68 -10.15 -43.08
C ALA A 42 4.79 -9.31 -41.79
N LEU A 43 5.28 -8.10 -41.98
CA LEU A 43 5.26 -6.97 -41.05
C LEU A 43 3.83 -6.65 -40.55
N ALA A 44 3.26 -7.53 -39.73
CA ALA A 44 2.16 -7.18 -38.85
C ALA A 44 2.80 -6.56 -37.61
N ARG A 45 3.10 -5.26 -37.69
CA ARG A 45 3.40 -4.43 -36.51
C ARG A 45 2.28 -4.70 -35.52
N PRO A 46 2.52 -5.34 -34.36
CA PRO A 46 1.47 -5.49 -33.36
C PRO A 46 0.99 -4.09 -33.07
N ALA A 47 -0.31 -3.85 -33.30
CA ALA A 47 -0.97 -2.64 -32.86
C ALA A 47 -0.59 -2.47 -31.40
N GLN A 48 0.25 -1.47 -31.12
CA GLN A 48 0.61 -1.17 -29.75
C GLN A 48 -0.71 -0.94 -29.03
N PRO A 49 -1.04 -1.71 -27.98
CA PRO A 49 -2.19 -1.38 -27.17
C PRO A 49 -1.98 0.07 -26.74
N GLY A 50 -2.89 0.95 -27.20
CA GLY A 50 -2.85 2.36 -26.83
C GLY A 50 -2.69 2.47 -25.32
N PRO A 51 -1.99 3.50 -24.81
CA PRO A 51 -1.66 3.60 -23.40
C PRO A 51 -2.94 3.39 -22.60
N ALA A 52 -3.03 2.23 -21.95
CA ALA A 52 -4.13 1.93 -21.06
C ALA A 52 -4.15 3.07 -20.06
N LEU A 53 -5.23 3.86 -20.07
CA LEU A 53 -5.47 4.92 -19.11
C LEU A 53 -5.20 4.31 -17.74
N SER A 54 -4.04 4.66 -17.17
CA SER A 54 -3.52 3.99 -15.99
C SER A 54 -4.42 4.42 -14.86
N ARG A 55 -5.44 3.60 -14.58
CA ARG A 55 -6.35 3.80 -13.46
C ARG A 55 -5.47 4.09 -12.25
N PRO A 56 -5.69 5.20 -11.53
CA PRO A 56 -4.87 5.56 -10.39
C PRO A 56 -4.71 4.34 -9.50
N ALA A 57 -3.47 3.91 -9.29
CA ALA A 57 -3.19 2.73 -8.49
C ALA A 57 -3.84 2.94 -7.12
N ASP A 58 -4.60 1.95 -6.67
CA ASP A 58 -5.26 2.02 -5.38
C ASP A 58 -4.20 2.24 -4.29
N PRO A 59 -4.22 3.37 -3.58
CA PRO A 59 -3.15 3.70 -2.63
C PRO A 59 -3.17 2.77 -1.42
N TRP A 60 -4.26 2.04 -1.21
CA TRP A 60 -4.45 1.23 -0.03
C TRP A 60 -4.41 -0.26 -0.37
N PRO A 61 -3.65 -1.06 0.41
CA PRO A 61 -2.99 -0.74 1.70
C PRO A 61 -1.53 -0.25 1.60
N ALA A 62 -1.01 0.05 0.40
CA ALA A 62 0.42 0.28 0.21
C ALA A 62 0.97 1.58 0.83
N SER A 63 0.15 2.64 0.84
CA SER A 63 0.52 4.00 1.26
C SER A 63 0.02 4.34 2.67
N GLU A 64 0.64 5.35 3.30
CA GLU A 64 0.32 5.88 4.63
C GLU A 64 -0.90 6.82 4.64
N VAL A 65 -2.01 6.40 4.01
CA VAL A 65 -3.17 7.28 3.80
C VAL A 65 -3.87 7.67 5.09
N LEU A 66 -3.90 6.79 6.12
CA LEU A 66 -4.56 7.11 7.38
C LEU A 66 -3.77 8.16 8.15
N THR A 67 -2.44 8.04 8.15
CA THR A 67 -1.54 9.03 8.74
C THR A 67 -1.74 10.38 8.05
N ARG A 68 -1.77 10.41 6.71
CA ARG A 68 -2.01 11.64 5.95
C ARG A 68 -3.35 12.28 6.28
N LEU A 69 -4.44 11.51 6.31
CA LEU A 69 -5.80 12.03 6.51
C LEU A 69 -6.11 12.41 7.97
N LEU A 70 -5.57 11.67 8.95
CA LEU A 70 -6.05 11.75 10.33
C LEU A 70 -5.00 12.24 11.33
N VAL A 71 -3.72 12.27 10.95
CA VAL A 71 -2.61 12.68 11.83
C VAL A 71 -1.96 13.97 11.33
N LEU A 72 -1.67 14.07 10.03
CA LEU A 72 -0.99 15.25 9.49
C LEU A 72 -1.93 16.46 9.39
N PRO A 73 -1.44 17.69 9.72
CA PRO A 73 -2.25 18.90 9.60
C PRO A 73 -2.82 19.12 8.18
N ALA A 74 -2.02 18.81 7.15
CA ALA A 74 -2.39 19.00 5.75
C ALA A 74 -3.61 18.16 5.31
N GLY A 75 -3.85 17.00 5.94
CA GLY A 75 -4.98 16.14 5.58
C GLY A 75 -6.20 16.32 6.48
N ARG A 76 -6.18 17.24 7.46
CA ARG A 76 -7.27 17.40 8.43
C ARG A 76 -8.62 17.66 7.76
N ALA A 77 -8.67 18.56 6.78
CA ALA A 77 -9.89 18.88 6.06
C ALA A 77 -10.46 17.67 5.28
N ASP A 78 -9.58 16.88 4.67
CA ASP A 78 -9.96 15.66 3.96
C ASP A 78 -10.40 14.55 4.92
N GLY A 79 -9.74 14.43 6.07
CA GLY A 79 -10.13 13.52 7.15
C GLY A 79 -11.52 13.86 7.72
N GLU A 80 -11.83 15.15 7.92
CA GLU A 80 -13.16 15.59 8.34
C GLU A 80 -14.21 15.32 7.25
N ARG A 81 -13.85 15.51 5.98
CA ARG A 81 -14.72 15.19 4.83
C ARG A 81 -15.05 13.70 4.77
N LEU A 82 -14.04 12.83 4.92
CA LEU A 82 -14.22 11.38 5.02
C LEU A 82 -15.21 11.00 6.12
N VAL A 83 -15.03 11.57 7.32
CA VAL A 83 -15.90 11.29 8.48
C VAL A 83 -17.35 11.67 8.20
N ARG A 84 -17.57 12.85 7.59
CA ARG A 84 -18.92 13.33 7.25
C ARG A 84 -19.58 12.50 6.16
N GLU A 85 -18.89 12.28 5.05
CA GLU A 85 -19.45 11.61 3.86
C GLU A 85 -19.78 10.14 4.14
N LEU A 86 -18.94 9.45 4.90
CA LEU A 86 -19.18 8.06 5.28
C LEU A 86 -19.97 7.91 6.58
N ARG A 87 -20.36 9.04 7.20
CA ARG A 87 -21.09 9.09 8.47
C ARG A 87 -20.43 8.21 9.54
N LEU A 88 -19.10 8.31 9.68
CA LEU A 88 -18.35 7.48 10.61
C LEU A 88 -18.73 7.82 12.05
N SER A 89 -18.99 6.79 12.85
CA SER A 89 -19.24 6.96 14.29
C SER A 89 -17.98 7.43 15.02
N PRO A 90 -18.11 8.12 16.17
CA PRO A 90 -16.96 8.52 16.98
C PRO A 90 -16.04 7.34 17.36
N ALA A 91 -16.61 6.14 17.57
CA ALA A 91 -15.87 4.93 17.85
C ALA A 91 -15.01 4.49 16.65
N GLN A 92 -15.58 4.51 15.43
CA GLN A 92 -14.86 4.21 14.20
C GLN A 92 -13.74 5.22 13.95
N VAL A 93 -14.00 6.51 14.15
CA VAL A 93 -12.99 7.56 13.98
C VAL A 93 -11.83 7.40 14.98
N ARG A 94 -12.14 7.11 16.24
CA ARG A 94 -11.10 6.83 17.25
C ARG A 94 -10.24 5.64 16.85
N GLU A 95 -10.86 4.58 16.34
CA GLU A 95 -10.14 3.39 15.92
C GLU A 95 -9.27 3.64 14.68
N LEU A 96 -9.77 4.38 13.68
CA LEU A 96 -8.96 4.78 12.54
C LEU A 96 -7.76 5.64 12.96
N ARG A 97 -7.91 6.55 13.93
CA ARG A 97 -6.80 7.35 14.47
C ARG A 97 -5.77 6.48 15.20
N ARG A 98 -6.22 5.49 15.97
CA ARG A 98 -5.34 4.51 16.64
C ARG A 98 -4.52 3.73 15.61
N LEU A 99 -5.18 3.28 14.53
CA LEU A 99 -4.52 2.59 13.43
C LEU A 99 -3.56 3.50 12.65
N ALA A 100 -3.90 4.78 12.47
CA ALA A 100 -3.02 5.77 11.85
C ALA A 100 -1.72 5.98 12.64
N ALA A 101 -1.81 6.05 13.97
CA ALA A 101 -0.62 6.15 14.83
C ALA A 101 0.30 4.91 14.70
N SER A 102 -0.29 3.71 14.57
CA SER A 102 0.48 2.48 14.31
C SER A 102 1.07 2.48 12.89
N GLU A 103 0.35 2.99 11.90
CA GLU A 103 0.83 3.11 10.52
C GLU A 103 2.11 3.95 10.43
N HIS A 104 2.17 5.09 11.12
CA HIS A 104 3.36 5.93 11.15
C HIS A 104 4.59 5.18 11.69
N GLN A 105 4.42 4.34 12.72
CA GLN A 105 5.52 3.53 13.25
C GLN A 105 6.00 2.47 12.24
N TYR A 106 5.08 1.87 11.48
CA TYR A 106 5.42 0.91 10.42
C TYR A 106 6.09 1.56 9.22
N GLY A 107 5.65 2.76 8.83
CA GLY A 107 6.28 3.58 7.81
C GLY A 107 7.74 3.83 8.12
N GLN A 108 8.03 4.36 9.31
CA GLN A 108 9.40 4.63 9.78
C GLN A 108 10.28 3.37 9.83
N ALA A 109 9.70 2.21 10.20
CA ALA A 109 10.43 0.94 10.18
C ALA A 109 10.77 0.48 8.75
N ALA A 110 9.92 0.76 7.76
CA ALA A 110 10.19 0.46 6.36
C ALA A 110 11.31 1.34 5.78
N TRP A 111 11.40 2.61 6.20
CA TRP A 111 12.44 3.55 5.74
C TRP A 111 13.85 3.25 6.30
N ARG A 112 13.96 2.60 7.46
CA ARG A 112 15.25 2.34 8.12
C ARG A 112 16.03 1.13 7.57
N VAL A 113 15.47 0.34 6.66
CA VAL A 113 16.13 -0.86 6.13
C VAL A 113 16.88 -0.53 4.84
N VAL A 114 18.18 -0.25 4.98
CA VAL A 114 19.12 0.00 3.87
C VAL A 114 19.92 -1.27 3.61
N GLY A 115 19.59 -2.02 2.55
CA GLY A 115 20.38 -3.18 2.08
C GLY A 115 19.68 -4.02 1.00
N ARG A 116 20.36 -4.24 -0.14
CA ARG A 116 19.83 -4.95 -1.33
C ARG A 116 19.59 -6.46 -1.09
N ASP A 117 20.39 -7.08 -0.23
CA ASP A 117 20.42 -8.56 -0.10
C ASP A 117 19.26 -9.16 0.71
N ASN A 118 18.36 -8.33 1.26
CA ASN A 118 17.18 -8.77 2.01
C ASN A 118 15.85 -8.27 1.43
N ALA A 119 15.85 -7.77 0.19
CA ALA A 119 14.68 -7.16 -0.43
C ALA A 119 13.46 -8.11 -0.51
N ALA A 120 13.66 -9.41 -0.78
CA ALA A 120 12.56 -10.38 -0.87
C ALA A 120 11.90 -10.63 0.50
N ALA A 121 12.69 -10.88 1.55
CA ALA A 121 12.17 -11.06 2.91
C ALA A 121 11.48 -9.80 3.43
N LEU A 122 12.04 -8.62 3.10
CA LEU A 122 11.43 -7.33 3.40
C LEU A 122 10.09 -7.13 2.68
N ASN A 123 10.02 -7.43 1.38
CA ASN A 123 8.78 -7.34 0.60
C ASN A 123 7.68 -8.23 1.18
N THR A 124 8.02 -9.46 1.58
CA THR A 124 7.08 -10.37 2.25
C THR A 124 6.60 -9.79 3.59
N ARG A 125 7.52 -9.25 4.40
CA ARG A 125 7.16 -8.60 5.68
C ARG A 125 6.26 -7.38 5.46
N LEU A 126 6.58 -6.53 4.49
CA LEU A 126 5.78 -5.36 4.13
C LEU A 126 4.39 -5.78 3.63
N ALA A 127 4.29 -6.81 2.78
CA ALA A 127 3.02 -7.35 2.33
C ALA A 127 2.17 -7.87 3.50
N GLY A 128 2.78 -8.59 4.45
CA GLY A 128 2.10 -9.05 5.66
C GLY A 128 1.58 -7.90 6.52
N MET A 129 2.38 -6.86 6.74
CA MET A 129 1.95 -5.68 7.50
C MET A 129 0.82 -4.92 6.79
N ARG A 130 0.89 -4.80 5.46
CA ARG A 130 -0.17 -4.20 4.64
C ARG A 130 -1.49 -4.97 4.72
N ALA A 131 -1.44 -6.30 4.63
CA ALA A 131 -2.61 -7.16 4.77
C ALA A 131 -3.21 -7.06 6.19
N GLU A 132 -2.37 -7.00 7.21
CA GLU A 132 -2.81 -6.82 8.59
C GLU A 132 -3.49 -5.48 8.83
N LYS A 133 -2.92 -4.41 8.27
CA LYS A 133 -3.53 -3.09 8.28
C LYS A 133 -4.92 -3.11 7.63
N ASP A 134 -5.02 -3.73 6.45
CA ASP A 134 -6.29 -3.86 5.73
C ASP A 134 -7.36 -4.60 6.54
N ARG A 135 -6.97 -5.73 7.14
CA ARG A 135 -7.84 -6.54 8.02
C ARG A 135 -8.36 -5.72 9.20
N LYS A 136 -7.49 -4.96 9.88
CA LYS A 136 -7.86 -4.12 11.02
C LYS A 136 -8.84 -3.00 10.63
N VAL A 137 -8.59 -2.32 9.52
CA VAL A 137 -9.49 -1.28 9.04
C VAL A 137 -10.84 -1.86 8.60
N ARG A 138 -10.84 -3.02 7.94
CA ARG A 138 -12.08 -3.73 7.59
C ARG A 138 -12.89 -4.09 8.83
N ALA A 139 -12.24 -4.61 9.87
CA ALA A 139 -12.89 -4.93 11.14
C ALA A 139 -13.47 -3.68 11.82
N ALA A 140 -12.71 -2.57 11.83
CA ALA A 140 -13.14 -1.31 12.44
C ALA A 140 -14.34 -0.67 11.71
N LEU A 141 -14.35 -0.71 10.37
CA LEU A 141 -15.37 -0.06 9.56
C LEU A 141 -16.58 -0.95 9.27
N GLY A 142 -16.44 -2.27 9.37
CA GLY A 142 -17.51 -3.22 9.08
C GLY A 142 -18.14 -2.96 7.71
N GLY A 143 -19.45 -2.77 7.68
CA GLY A 143 -20.22 -2.50 6.45
C GLY A 143 -19.81 -1.22 5.70
N THR A 144 -19.16 -0.26 6.35
CA THR A 144 -18.72 0.99 5.72
C THR A 144 -17.38 0.84 4.97
N TYR A 145 -16.68 -0.29 5.13
CA TYR A 145 -15.37 -0.53 4.53
C TYR A 145 -15.35 -0.40 2.98
N PRO A 146 -16.32 -0.95 2.21
CA PRO A 146 -16.33 -0.78 0.76
C PRO A 146 -16.48 0.69 0.33
N ALA A 147 -17.30 1.47 1.05
CA ALA A 147 -17.48 2.90 0.79
C ALA A 147 -16.19 3.68 1.10
N PHE A 148 -15.49 3.31 2.17
CA PHE A 148 -14.16 3.84 2.48
C PHE A 148 -13.14 3.56 1.36
N ARG A 149 -13.11 2.34 0.82
CA ARG A 149 -12.20 1.99 -0.31
C ARG A 149 -12.54 2.77 -1.58
N ALA A 150 -13.82 2.99 -1.86
CA ALA A 150 -14.24 3.82 -2.99
C ALA A 150 -13.82 5.28 -2.80
N TRP A 151 -14.11 5.85 -1.63
CA TRP A 151 -13.74 7.22 -1.27
C TRP A 151 -12.24 7.47 -1.40
N LEU A 152 -11.41 6.56 -0.85
CA LEU A 152 -9.95 6.67 -0.92
C LEU A 152 -9.42 6.69 -2.35
N ARG A 153 -9.98 5.88 -3.26
CA ARG A 153 -9.54 5.86 -4.66
C ARG A 153 -9.82 7.18 -5.35
N THR A 154 -11.01 7.76 -5.12
CA THR A 154 -11.37 9.07 -5.67
C THR A 154 -10.49 10.17 -5.11
N TRP A 155 -10.34 10.24 -3.78
CA TRP A 155 -9.47 11.22 -3.13
C TRP A 155 -8.01 11.10 -3.59
N TRP A 156 -7.49 9.88 -3.73
CA TRP A 156 -6.11 9.70 -4.17
C TRP A 156 -5.90 10.11 -5.62
N ALA A 157 -6.88 9.88 -6.48
CA ALA A 157 -6.83 10.35 -7.86
C ALA A 157 -6.67 11.89 -7.92
N THR A 158 -7.37 12.63 -7.07
CA THR A 158 -7.22 14.09 -7.01
C THR A 158 -5.84 14.49 -6.46
N GLN A 159 -5.35 13.84 -5.40
CA GLN A 159 -4.04 14.14 -4.83
C GLN A 159 -2.87 13.89 -5.80
N VAL A 160 -2.94 12.80 -6.58
CA VAL A 160 -1.92 12.48 -7.60
C VAL A 160 -1.97 13.49 -8.74
N GLU A 161 -3.16 13.90 -9.16
CA GLU A 161 -3.33 14.90 -10.21
C GLU A 161 -2.81 16.28 -9.77
N ASP A 162 -3.17 16.73 -8.57
CA ASP A 162 -2.66 17.98 -7.98
C ASP A 162 -1.13 17.98 -7.89
N SER A 163 -0.52 16.83 -7.58
CA SER A 163 0.94 16.70 -7.50
C SER A 163 1.63 16.78 -8.87
N ARG A 164 0.95 16.36 -9.95
CA ARG A 164 1.47 16.48 -11.33
C ARG A 164 1.40 17.92 -11.83
N GLN A 165 0.35 18.64 -11.44
CA GLN A 165 0.15 20.03 -11.86
C GLN A 165 1.04 21.00 -11.07
N ASN A 166 1.36 20.69 -9.81
CA ASN A 166 2.26 21.48 -8.97
C ASN A 166 3.75 21.14 -9.13
N VAL A 167 4.17 20.57 -10.27
CA VAL A 167 5.61 20.49 -10.59
C VAL A 167 6.04 21.91 -10.94
N PRO A 168 6.80 22.62 -10.09
CA PRO A 168 7.27 23.96 -10.42
C PRO A 168 8.09 23.84 -11.70
N GLU A 169 7.71 24.58 -12.74
CA GLU A 169 8.54 24.73 -13.93
C GLU A 169 9.95 25.10 -13.44
N SER A 170 10.91 24.22 -13.70
CA SER A 170 12.30 24.39 -13.28
C SER A 170 12.75 25.80 -13.68
N PRO A 171 13.29 26.60 -12.74
CA PRO A 171 13.79 27.92 -13.09
C PRO A 171 14.85 27.76 -14.18
N HIS A 172 14.55 28.29 -15.36
CA HIS A 172 15.46 28.39 -16.48
C HIS A 172 16.60 29.33 -16.09
N TRP A 173 17.65 28.81 -15.46
CA TRP A 173 18.89 29.55 -15.31
C TRP A 173 19.56 29.60 -16.69
N LYS A 174 19.79 30.83 -17.16
CA LYS A 174 20.59 31.17 -18.34
C LYS A 174 21.97 31.61 -17.89
#